data_AF-A0A9X6AFU1-F1
#
_entry.id   AF-A0A9X6AFU1-F1
#
_cell.length_a   1.000
_cell.length_b   1.000
_cell.length_c   1.000
_cell.angle_alpha   90.00
_cell.angle_beta   90.00
_cell.angle_gamma   90.00
#
_symmetry.space_group_name_H-M   'P 1'
#
loop_
_entity.id
_entity.type
_entity.pdbx_description
1 polymer ?
#
loop_
_entity_poly.entity_id
_entity_poly.type
_entity_poly.pdbx_seq_one_letter_code
_entity_poly.pdbx_strand_id
1 'polypeptide(L)'
;AAGAEWTLLYGGRTRGSMAFTGELERYGDRVTVAPQDECGLLDLDSVLTGVPEGTLVYCCGPGPLLDAVEARCPAELLRVERFRPKVQDTGGDGEFEVELARSGRTLTVPADVSVLDAVRGAGVEVLFSCTEGTCGTCETDVLEGAPDHRDSVLTDEERQAGETMLI
;
A
#
# COMPACT_ATOMS: atom_id res chain seq x y z
N ALA A 1 13.48 16.01 -16.05
CA ALA A 1 12.02 15.78 -16.04
C ALA A 1 11.51 16.02 -17.45
N ALA A 2 10.73 15.10 -18.03
CA ALA A 2 10.35 15.09 -19.45
C ALA A 2 9.32 16.17 -19.85
N GLY A 3 9.33 17.35 -19.22
CA GLY A 3 8.46 18.47 -19.59
C GLY A 3 6.97 18.31 -19.28
N ALA A 4 6.57 17.29 -18.52
CA ALA A 4 5.18 17.13 -18.11
C ALA A 4 4.73 18.25 -17.15
N GLU A 5 3.49 18.69 -17.30
CA GLU A 5 2.82 19.57 -16.34
C GLU A 5 2.38 18.77 -15.11
N TRP A 6 2.60 19.33 -13.92
CA TRP A 6 2.27 18.68 -12.65
C TRP A 6 2.10 19.71 -11.53
N THR A 7 1.35 19.31 -10.51
CA THR A 7 1.19 20.02 -9.24
C THR A 7 1.36 19.05 -8.07
N LEU A 8 1.74 19.56 -6.90
CA LEU A 8 1.90 18.79 -5.67
C LEU A 8 1.21 19.50 -4.51
N LEU A 9 0.27 18.83 -3.85
CA LEU A 9 -0.25 19.20 -2.55
C LEU A 9 0.48 18.39 -1.47
N TYR A 10 1.34 19.05 -0.69
CA TYR A 10 2.16 18.39 0.33
C TYR A 10 1.69 18.78 1.73
N GLY A 11 1.12 17.81 2.44
CA GLY A 11 0.60 17.98 3.80
C GLY A 11 1.47 17.34 4.87
N GLY A 12 1.38 17.88 6.08
CA GLY A 12 2.00 17.30 7.27
C GLY A 12 1.46 17.95 8.54
N ARG A 13 1.74 17.37 9.71
CA ARG A 13 1.17 17.86 10.98
C ARG A 13 1.58 19.28 11.32
N THR A 14 2.88 19.57 11.18
CA THR A 14 3.47 20.88 11.40
C THR A 14 4.54 21.13 10.36
N ARG A 15 4.77 22.39 9.98
CA ARG A 15 5.78 22.75 8.98
C ARG A 15 7.17 22.23 9.33
N GLY A 16 7.56 22.31 10.60
CA GLY A 16 8.86 21.83 11.08
C GLY A 16 9.03 20.30 11.06
N SER A 17 7.94 19.54 10.93
CA SER A 17 7.99 18.08 10.80
C SER A 17 7.95 17.58 9.35
N MET A 18 7.75 18.48 8.40
CA MET A 18 7.66 18.16 6.97
C MET A 18 9.06 18.19 6.34
N ALA A 19 9.48 17.05 5.82
CA ALA A 19 10.77 16.91 5.16
C ALA A 19 10.80 17.67 3.82
N PHE A 20 11.98 18.10 3.40
CA PHE A 20 12.24 18.67 2.09
C PHE A 20 11.51 19.98 1.73
N THR A 21 10.90 20.65 2.71
CA THR A 21 10.14 21.89 2.46
C THR A 21 11.00 22.97 1.80
N GLY A 22 12.25 23.15 2.24
CA GLY A 22 13.19 24.09 1.62
C GLY A 22 13.59 23.72 0.19
N GLU A 23 13.82 22.43 -0.10
CA GLU A 23 14.13 21.97 -1.46
C GLU A 23 12.94 22.10 -2.41
N LEU A 24 11.71 22.00 -1.90
CA LEU A 24 10.48 22.11 -2.67
C LEU A 24 10.18 23.56 -3.09
N GLU A 25 10.67 24.57 -2.38
CA GLU A 25 10.46 26.00 -2.70
C GLU A 25 10.88 26.35 -4.14
N ARG A 26 11.88 25.66 -4.68
CA ARG A 26 12.39 25.89 -6.04
C ARG A 26 11.35 25.66 -7.15
N TYR A 27 10.24 25.00 -6.84
CA TYR A 27 9.17 24.70 -7.78
C TYR A 27 8.03 25.73 -7.77
N GLY A 28 8.07 26.72 -6.87
CA GLY A 28 7.12 27.83 -6.81
C GLY A 28 5.66 27.35 -6.76
N ASP A 29 4.81 27.93 -7.59
CA ASP A 29 3.36 27.70 -7.62
C ASP A 29 2.95 26.26 -7.98
N ARG A 30 3.90 25.40 -8.39
CA ARG A 30 3.63 23.97 -8.60
C ARG A 30 3.51 23.17 -7.30
N VAL A 31 4.00 23.69 -6.18
CA VAL A 31 3.96 23.00 -4.89
C VAL A 31 3.22 23.84 -3.85
N THR A 32 2.13 23.27 -3.33
CA THR A 32 1.39 23.81 -2.20
C THR A 32 1.79 23.05 -0.94
N VAL A 33 2.54 23.72 -0.04
CA VAL A 33 2.87 23.19 1.29
C VAL A 33 1.75 23.58 2.26
N ALA A 34 1.05 22.59 2.82
CA ALA A 34 -0.11 22.80 3.68
C ALA A 34 0.06 22.10 5.05
N PRO A 35 0.75 22.75 6.01
CA PRO A 35 0.83 22.26 7.38
C PRO A 35 -0.54 22.26 8.05
N GLN A 36 -0.90 21.18 8.72
CA GLN A 36 -2.24 20.99 9.28
C GLN A 36 -2.54 21.97 10.43
N ASP A 37 -1.54 22.31 11.23
CA ASP A 37 -1.62 23.31 12.29
C ASP A 37 -1.82 24.74 11.78
N GLU A 38 -1.48 25.02 10.52
CA GLU A 38 -1.64 26.32 9.87
C GLU A 38 -2.91 26.39 8.98
N CYS A 39 -3.21 25.31 8.24
CA CYS A 39 -4.20 25.30 7.16
C CYS A 39 -5.39 24.34 7.40
N GLY A 40 -5.33 23.47 8.40
CA GLY A 40 -6.30 22.40 8.60
C GLY A 40 -6.06 21.18 7.70
N LEU A 41 -7.10 20.40 7.44
CA LEU A 41 -6.99 19.24 6.55
C LEU A 41 -6.72 19.67 5.10
N LEU A 42 -6.05 18.80 4.35
CA LEU A 42 -5.80 19.02 2.93
C LEU A 42 -7.12 19.22 2.16
N ASP A 43 -7.20 20.32 1.42
CA ASP A 43 -8.30 20.57 0.48
C ASP A 43 -8.07 19.75 -0.79
N LEU A 44 -8.55 18.50 -0.77
CA LEU A 44 -8.42 17.59 -1.91
C LEU A 44 -9.21 18.07 -3.12
N ASP A 45 -10.34 18.75 -2.90
CA ASP A 45 -11.19 19.19 -4.00
C ASP A 45 -10.47 20.25 -4.85
N SER A 46 -9.61 21.08 -4.22
CA SER A 46 -8.77 22.06 -4.92
C SER A 46 -7.80 21.46 -5.95
N VAL A 47 -7.42 20.19 -5.79
CA VAL A 47 -6.43 19.52 -6.67
C VAL A 47 -7.00 18.36 -7.48
N LEU A 48 -8.18 17.85 -7.12
CA LEU A 48 -8.85 16.76 -7.84
C LEU A 48 -9.98 17.26 -8.75
N THR A 49 -10.53 18.45 -8.50
CA THR A 49 -11.63 19.00 -9.30
C THR A 49 -11.09 19.82 -10.48
N GLY A 50 -11.66 19.64 -11.67
CA GLY A 50 -11.33 20.47 -12.83
C GLY A 50 -9.95 20.19 -13.44
N VAL A 51 -9.32 19.07 -13.05
CA VAL A 51 -8.10 18.59 -13.70
C VAL A 51 -8.38 18.18 -15.15
N PRO A 52 -7.43 18.38 -16.09
CA PRO A 52 -7.59 17.93 -17.47
C PRO A 52 -7.90 16.43 -17.55
N GLU A 53 -8.69 16.05 -18.54
CA GLU A 53 -9.01 14.64 -18.81
C GLU A 53 -7.73 13.82 -19.00
N GLY A 54 -7.68 12.64 -18.38
CA GLY A 54 -6.52 11.75 -18.42
C GLY A 54 -5.36 12.14 -17.49
N THR A 55 -5.52 13.16 -16.63
CA THR A 55 -4.53 13.49 -15.59
C THR A 55 -4.39 12.31 -14.62
N LEU A 56 -3.16 11.81 -14.47
CA LEU A 56 -2.84 10.79 -13.47
C LEU A 56 -2.68 11.42 -12.08
N VAL A 57 -3.26 10.78 -11.07
CA VAL A 57 -3.14 11.19 -9.67
C VAL A 57 -2.27 10.18 -8.95
N TYR A 58 -1.22 10.67 -8.29
CA TYR A 58 -0.36 9.87 -7.43
C TYR A 58 -0.53 10.34 -5.99
N CYS A 59 -0.80 9.41 -5.07
CA CYS A 59 -1.00 9.72 -3.67
C CYS A 59 -0.27 8.73 -2.76
N CYS A 60 0.54 9.25 -1.84
CA CYS A 60 1.13 8.48 -0.75
C CYS A 60 0.92 9.24 0.57
N GLY A 61 0.78 8.49 1.67
CA GLY A 61 0.56 9.10 2.97
C GLY A 61 -0.23 8.22 3.95
N PRO A 62 -0.81 8.82 4.99
CA PRO A 62 -1.63 8.11 5.98
C PRO A 62 -2.87 7.49 5.35
N GLY A 63 -3.31 6.32 5.86
CA GLY A 63 -4.52 5.62 5.39
C GLY A 63 -5.74 6.53 5.15
N PRO A 64 -6.13 7.39 6.12
CA PRO A 64 -7.27 8.29 5.94
C PRO A 64 -7.16 9.26 4.75
N LEU A 65 -5.95 9.68 4.38
CA LEU A 65 -5.74 10.50 3.19
C LEU A 65 -5.96 9.67 1.92
N LEU A 66 -5.39 8.46 1.89
CA LEU A 66 -5.49 7.56 0.75
C LEU A 66 -6.96 7.17 0.49
N ASP A 67 -7.68 6.79 1.54
CA ASP A 67 -9.10 6.42 1.46
C ASP A 67 -9.95 7.62 0.98
N ALA A 68 -9.62 8.84 1.42
CA ALA A 68 -10.31 10.05 0.97
C ALA A 68 -10.07 10.37 -0.51
N VAL A 69 -8.88 10.07 -1.04
CA VAL A 69 -8.56 10.25 -2.47
C VAL A 69 -9.19 9.14 -3.32
N GLU A 70 -9.17 7.88 -2.86
CA GLU A 70 -9.85 6.75 -3.52
C GLU A 70 -11.36 7.02 -3.68
N ALA A 71 -12.00 7.64 -2.69
CA ALA A 71 -13.41 8.02 -2.78
C ALA A 71 -13.72 9.13 -3.79
N ARG A 72 -12.71 9.86 -4.29
CA ARG A 72 -12.87 11.05 -5.15
C ARG A 72 -12.30 10.89 -6.55
N CYS A 73 -11.38 9.95 -6.75
CA CYS A 73 -10.64 9.79 -8.00
C CYS A 73 -10.96 8.44 -8.66
N PRO A 74 -11.22 8.39 -9.98
CA PRO A 74 -11.39 7.14 -10.71
C PRO A 74 -10.17 6.21 -10.56
N ALA A 75 -10.42 4.92 -10.32
CA ALA A 75 -9.37 3.94 -10.05
C ALA A 75 -8.36 3.80 -11.21
N GLU A 76 -8.78 4.06 -12.44
CA GLU A 76 -7.95 3.98 -13.64
C GLU A 76 -6.87 5.07 -13.70
N LEU A 77 -7.15 6.22 -13.07
CA LEU A 77 -6.28 7.40 -13.05
C LEU A 77 -5.48 7.52 -11.76
N LEU A 78 -5.88 6.81 -10.70
CA LEU A 78 -5.29 6.88 -9.38
C LEU A 78 -4.20 5.82 -9.17
N ARG A 79 -3.05 6.26 -8.65
CA ARG A 79 -1.96 5.40 -8.17
C ARG A 79 -1.70 5.72 -6.71
N VAL A 80 -1.97 4.76 -5.84
CA VAL A 80 -1.78 4.89 -4.39
C VAL A 80 -0.58 4.05 -3.95
N GLU A 81 0.23 4.62 -3.07
CA GLU A 81 1.25 3.87 -2.35
C GLU A 81 0.97 3.90 -0.85
N ARG A 82 0.86 2.71 -0.25
CA ARG A 82 0.60 2.51 1.18
C ARG A 82 1.88 2.12 1.91
N PHE A 83 2.25 2.87 2.94
CA PHE A 83 3.40 2.54 3.80
C PHE A 83 3.00 1.74 5.04
N ARG A 84 1.70 1.58 5.27
CA ARG A 84 1.11 0.70 6.27
C ARG A 84 -0.03 -0.07 5.62
N PRO A 85 -0.23 -1.35 5.97
CA PRO A 85 -1.36 -2.11 5.47
C PRO A 85 -2.69 -1.47 5.89
N LYS A 86 -3.73 -1.68 5.10
CA LYS A 86 -5.11 -1.38 5.48
C LYS A 86 -5.41 -2.11 6.79
N VAL A 87 -6.03 -1.39 7.74
CA VAL A 87 -6.55 -2.03 8.94
C VAL A 87 -7.70 -2.94 8.51
N GLN A 88 -7.58 -4.23 8.79
CA GLN A 88 -8.58 -5.24 8.49
C GLN A 88 -9.01 -5.92 9.78
N ASP A 89 -10.28 -6.26 9.89
CA ASP A 89 -10.76 -7.15 10.94
C ASP A 89 -10.48 -8.57 10.50
N THR A 90 -9.36 -9.11 10.96
CA THR A 90 -8.83 -10.40 10.53
C THR A 90 -9.30 -11.56 11.43
N GLY A 91 -10.24 -11.30 12.34
CA GLY A 91 -10.58 -12.24 13.39
C GLY A 91 -9.37 -12.55 14.30
N GLY A 92 -9.33 -13.77 14.84
CA GLY A 92 -8.21 -14.25 15.65
C GLY A 92 -7.28 -15.14 14.82
N ASP A 93 -5.99 -15.10 15.14
CA ASP A 93 -5.02 -15.99 14.53
C ASP A 93 -5.19 -17.43 15.05
N GLY A 94 -5.02 -18.40 14.16
CA GLY A 94 -5.12 -19.83 14.44
C GLY A 94 -3.98 -20.59 13.80
N GLU A 95 -3.70 -21.79 14.31
CA GLU A 95 -2.72 -22.69 13.70
C GLU A 95 -3.30 -23.32 12.42
N PHE A 96 -2.46 -23.45 11.39
CA PHE A 96 -2.80 -24.14 10.15
C PHE A 96 -1.55 -24.80 9.54
N GLU A 97 -1.75 -25.60 8.49
CA GLU A 97 -0.66 -26.22 7.75
C GLU A 97 -0.52 -25.62 6.34
N VAL A 98 0.71 -25.51 5.87
CA VAL A 98 1.03 -25.14 4.47
C VAL A 98 1.86 -26.24 3.82
N GLU A 99 1.42 -26.70 2.64
CA GLU A 99 2.17 -27.68 1.83
C GLU A 99 2.97 -26.97 0.74
N LEU A 100 4.29 -27.15 0.75
CA LEU A 100 5.21 -26.67 -0.27
C LEU A 100 5.34 -27.70 -1.39
N ALA A 101 4.39 -27.70 -2.33
CA ALA A 101 4.21 -28.74 -3.35
C ALA A 101 5.49 -29.16 -4.10
N ARG A 102 6.35 -28.21 -4.50
CA ARG A 102 7.60 -28.52 -5.21
C ARG A 102 8.60 -29.33 -4.37
N SER A 103 8.58 -29.14 -3.05
CA SER A 103 9.46 -29.84 -2.11
C SER A 103 8.80 -31.02 -1.41
N GLY A 104 7.47 -31.15 -1.49
CA GLY A 104 6.68 -32.16 -0.78
C GLY A 104 6.72 -32.02 0.75
N ARG A 105 7.01 -30.82 1.27
CA ARG A 105 7.11 -30.54 2.70
C ARG A 105 5.83 -29.89 3.20
N THR A 106 5.31 -30.39 4.31
CA THR A 106 4.23 -29.74 5.05
C THR A 106 4.81 -29.05 6.28
N LEU A 107 4.45 -27.79 6.47
CA LEU A 107 4.88 -26.97 7.61
C LEU A 107 3.66 -26.59 8.43
N THR A 108 3.75 -26.75 9.74
CA THR A 108 2.78 -26.15 10.67
C THR A 108 3.13 -24.67 10.87
N VAL A 109 2.13 -23.81 10.74
CA VAL A 109 2.22 -22.37 10.99
C VAL A 109 1.46 -22.07 12.29
N PRO A 110 2.17 -21.86 13.42
CA PRO A 110 1.54 -21.43 14.67
C PRO A 110 0.82 -20.09 14.52
N ALA A 111 -0.16 -19.84 15.38
CA ALA A 111 -0.96 -18.61 15.34
C ALA A 111 -0.15 -17.30 15.45
N ASP A 112 1.03 -17.34 16.08
CA ASP A 112 1.91 -16.18 16.27
C ASP A 112 3.05 -16.07 15.24
N VAL A 113 3.01 -16.88 14.18
CA VAL A 113 4.07 -16.96 13.16
C VAL A 113 3.49 -16.74 11.76
N SER A 114 4.16 -15.92 10.96
CA SER A 114 3.78 -15.72 9.55
C SER A 114 4.11 -16.93 8.69
N VAL A 115 3.42 -17.09 7.55
CA VAL A 115 3.77 -18.13 6.58
C VAL A 115 5.21 -17.94 6.08
N LEU A 116 5.60 -16.69 5.78
CA LEU A 116 6.98 -16.34 5.40
C LEU A 116 8.00 -16.84 6.41
N ASP A 117 7.78 -16.60 7.71
CA ASP A 117 8.72 -17.00 8.75
C ASP A 117 8.78 -18.53 8.91
N ALA A 118 7.65 -19.22 8.81
CA ALA A 118 7.62 -20.68 8.84
C ALA A 118 8.40 -21.29 7.65
N VAL A 119 8.18 -20.77 6.44
CA VAL A 119 8.85 -21.22 5.20
C VAL A 119 10.36 -20.94 5.25
N ARG A 120 10.77 -19.76 5.73
CA ARG A 120 12.18 -19.40 5.89
C ARG A 120 12.86 -20.19 7.01
N GLY A 121 12.18 -20.42 8.12
CA GLY A 121 12.65 -21.27 9.22
C GLY A 121 12.88 -22.72 8.78
N ALA A 122 12.11 -23.16 7.79
CA ALA A 122 12.28 -24.42 7.09
C ALA A 122 13.46 -24.43 6.09
N GLY A 123 14.14 -23.30 5.85
CA GLY A 123 15.29 -23.20 4.93
C GLY A 123 14.89 -23.08 3.46
N VAL A 124 13.65 -22.69 3.15
CA VAL A 124 13.21 -22.41 1.78
C VAL A 124 13.41 -20.92 1.49
N GLU A 125 14.06 -20.61 0.37
CA GLU A 125 14.26 -19.23 -0.06
C GLU A 125 12.97 -18.66 -0.67
N VAL A 126 12.60 -17.49 -0.17
CA VAL A 126 11.46 -16.68 -0.63
C VAL A 126 11.97 -15.25 -0.79
N LEU A 127 11.56 -14.56 -1.85
CA LEU A 127 11.83 -13.14 -1.98
C LEU A 127 10.92 -12.35 -1.04
N PHE A 128 11.48 -11.42 -0.27
CA PHE A 128 10.69 -10.57 0.63
C PHE A 128 11.36 -9.21 0.83
N SER A 129 10.60 -8.23 1.30
CA SER A 129 11.09 -6.89 1.61
C SER A 129 10.40 -6.29 2.83
N CYS A 130 9.13 -5.85 2.70
CA CYS A 130 8.47 -5.09 3.76
C CYS A 130 7.98 -5.90 4.96
N THR A 131 7.67 -7.19 4.78
CA THR A 131 7.03 -8.08 5.79
C THR A 131 5.75 -7.54 6.42
N GLU A 132 5.11 -6.55 5.79
CA GLU A 132 3.92 -5.84 6.29
C GLU A 132 2.75 -5.87 5.29
N GLY A 133 2.88 -6.61 4.18
CA GLY A 133 1.81 -6.78 3.19
C GLY A 133 1.61 -5.58 2.24
N THR A 134 2.63 -4.73 2.03
CA THR A 134 2.50 -3.49 1.23
C THR A 134 3.31 -3.46 -0.07
N CYS A 135 4.35 -4.31 -0.20
CA CYS A 135 5.31 -4.21 -1.31
C CYS A 135 5.16 -5.27 -2.42
N GLY A 136 4.39 -6.34 -2.20
CA GLY A 136 4.19 -7.42 -3.18
C GLY A 136 5.35 -8.43 -3.35
N THR A 137 6.52 -8.20 -2.75
CA THR A 137 7.71 -9.04 -3.02
C THR A 137 7.56 -10.52 -2.65
N CYS A 138 6.75 -10.84 -1.63
CA CYS A 138 6.53 -12.22 -1.16
C CYS A 138 5.31 -12.91 -1.81
N GLU A 139 4.83 -12.41 -2.94
CA GLU A 139 3.73 -13.04 -3.67
C GLU A 139 4.08 -14.48 -4.09
N THR A 140 3.17 -15.41 -3.80
CA THR A 140 3.34 -16.84 -3.99
C THR A 140 2.05 -17.46 -4.54
N ASP A 141 2.17 -18.33 -5.55
CA ASP A 141 1.03 -19.07 -6.12
C ASP A 141 0.36 -20.00 -5.09
N VAL A 142 -0.97 -20.03 -5.11
CA VAL A 142 -1.81 -20.92 -4.29
C VAL A 142 -2.35 -22.03 -5.19
N LEU A 143 -2.00 -23.27 -4.88
CA LEU A 143 -2.42 -24.43 -5.67
C LEU A 143 -3.72 -25.07 -5.15
N GLU A 144 -3.95 -24.98 -3.85
CA GLU A 144 -5.14 -25.49 -3.16
C GLU A 144 -5.33 -24.71 -1.84
N GLY A 145 -6.58 -24.59 -1.38
CA GLY A 145 -6.95 -23.86 -0.17
C GLY A 145 -7.59 -22.50 -0.46
N ALA A 146 -8.00 -21.79 0.59
CA ALA A 146 -8.57 -20.45 0.50
C ALA A 146 -7.78 -19.50 1.43
N PRO A 147 -6.97 -18.57 0.88
CA PRO A 147 -6.20 -17.65 1.69
C PRO A 147 -7.08 -16.64 2.45
N ASP A 148 -6.70 -16.34 3.69
CA ASP A 148 -7.17 -15.16 4.41
C ASP A 148 -6.26 -13.97 4.04
N HIS A 149 -6.69 -13.18 3.04
CA HIS A 149 -5.88 -12.12 2.47
C HIS A 149 -5.75 -10.90 3.38
N ARG A 150 -4.53 -10.65 3.87
CA ARG A 150 -4.22 -9.54 4.80
C ARG A 150 -3.31 -8.45 4.23
N ASP A 151 -2.99 -8.54 2.95
CA ASP A 151 -2.14 -7.57 2.26
C ASP A 151 -2.92 -6.28 1.91
N SER A 152 -2.25 -5.35 1.23
CA SER A 152 -2.84 -4.16 0.62
C SER A 152 -2.38 -3.97 -0.83
N VAL A 153 -2.05 -5.09 -1.49
CA VAL A 153 -1.48 -5.14 -2.83
C VAL A 153 -2.50 -5.70 -3.82
N LEU A 154 -3.10 -6.84 -3.49
CA LEU A 154 -4.05 -7.53 -4.37
C LEU A 154 -5.38 -6.78 -4.44
N THR A 155 -5.97 -6.72 -5.64
CA THR A 155 -7.33 -6.20 -5.84
C THR A 155 -8.37 -7.14 -5.24
N ASP A 156 -9.60 -6.65 -5.11
CA ASP A 156 -10.71 -7.47 -4.60
C ASP A 156 -11.01 -8.65 -5.53
N GLU A 157 -10.82 -8.50 -6.85
CA GLU A 157 -10.94 -9.58 -7.83
C GLU A 157 -9.84 -10.63 -7.67
N GLU A 158 -8.59 -10.21 -7.49
CA GLU A 158 -7.45 -11.11 -7.29
C GLU A 158 -7.60 -11.92 -5.98
N ARG A 159 -8.05 -11.27 -4.90
CA ARG A 159 -8.35 -11.93 -3.63
C ARG A 159 -9.51 -12.93 -3.75
N GLN A 160 -10.52 -12.62 -4.55
CA GLN A 160 -11.64 -13.54 -4.79
C GLN A 160 -11.22 -14.74 -5.63
N ALA A 161 -10.27 -14.56 -6.56
CA ALA A 161 -9.72 -15.66 -7.35
C ALA A 161 -8.88 -16.62 -6.49
N GLY A 162 -8.15 -16.09 -5.51
CA GLY A 162 -7.37 -16.88 -4.55
C GLY A 162 -6.22 -17.66 -5.21
N GLU A 163 -5.75 -17.21 -6.38
CA GLU A 163 -4.71 -17.87 -7.16
C GLU A 163 -3.30 -17.56 -6.65
N THR A 164 -3.12 -16.44 -5.95
CA THR A 164 -1.86 -16.04 -5.30
C THR A 164 -2.13 -15.53 -3.89
N MET A 165 -1.10 -15.49 -3.05
CA MET A 165 -1.15 -14.87 -1.72
C MET A 165 0.18 -14.21 -1.36
N LEU A 166 0.15 -13.29 -0.41
CA LEU A 166 1.33 -12.70 0.19
C LEU A 166 1.63 -13.47 1.49
N ILE A 167 2.74 -14.20 1.52
CA ILE A 167 3.15 -15.00 2.67
C ILE A 167 3.97 -14.22 3.68
#